data_AF-A0A1I4Z0I7-F1
#
_entry.id   AF-A0A1I4Z0I7-F1
#
_cell.length_a   1.000
_cell.length_b   1.000
_cell.length_c   1.000
_cell.angle_alpha   90.00
_cell.angle_beta   90.00
_cell.angle_gamma   90.00
#
_symmetry.space_group_name_H-M   'P 1'
#
loop_
_entity.id
_entity.type
_entity.pdbx_description
1 polymer ?
#
loop_
_entity_poly.entity_id
_entity_poly.type
_entity_poly.pdbx_seq_one_letter_code
_entity_poly.pdbx_strand_id
1 'polypeptide(L)'
;MKRLIIALFLLASNLAGSALAQSALNPHSKASSPAPDPEITRLETVLNHVNQEQQAVYQQFEMTQELRRNEIQESYPQTIQAPSTIVQGSYVVGGLKDNPPPSYDDNVRLLRERQERIQQYTEDLNRLYARYAELGEQKKVLLDQLMELVRTPAK
;
A
#
# COMPACT_ATOMS: atom_id res chain seq x y z
N MET A 1 -3.95 -32.57 -22.40
CA MET A 1 -4.18 -31.83 -21.14
C MET A 1 -2.85 -31.26 -20.68
N LYS A 2 -2.67 -29.94 -20.81
CA LYS A 2 -1.42 -29.22 -20.54
C LYS A 2 -1.43 -28.78 -19.07
N ARG A 3 -0.47 -29.25 -18.27
CA ARG A 3 -0.28 -28.81 -16.88
C ARG A 3 0.53 -27.52 -16.89
N LEU A 4 -0.09 -26.43 -16.43
CA LEU A 4 0.53 -25.12 -16.25
C LEU A 4 1.36 -25.16 -14.96
N ILE A 5 2.66 -24.95 -15.08
CA ILE A 5 3.61 -24.89 -13.96
C ILE A 5 3.57 -23.47 -13.40
N ILE A 6 3.13 -23.34 -12.15
CA ILE A 6 3.16 -22.10 -11.37
C ILE A 6 4.55 -22.01 -10.72
N ALA A 7 5.35 -21.03 -11.11
CA ALA A 7 6.61 -20.71 -10.46
C ALA A 7 6.34 -19.82 -9.24
N LEU A 8 6.34 -20.46 -8.07
CA LEU A 8 6.32 -19.84 -6.75
C LEU A 8 7.73 -19.29 -6.47
N PHE A 9 7.92 -17.97 -6.49
CA PHE A 9 9.20 -17.37 -6.10
C PHE A 9 9.28 -17.35 -4.57
N LEU A 10 10.06 -18.30 -4.05
CA LEU A 10 10.33 -18.48 -2.63
C LEU A 10 11.22 -17.36 -2.09
N LEU A 11 10.76 -16.81 -0.97
CA LEU A 11 11.54 -16.15 0.07
C LEU A 11 12.83 -16.94 0.36
N ALA A 12 13.99 -16.36 0.08
CA ALA A 12 15.28 -16.88 0.52
C ALA A 12 15.95 -15.84 1.42
N SER A 13 15.63 -15.97 2.70
CA SER A 13 16.38 -15.44 3.84
C SER A 13 17.79 -16.04 3.79
N ASN A 14 18.79 -15.29 3.37
CA ASN A 14 20.19 -15.71 3.51
C ASN A 14 20.68 -15.32 4.91
N LEU A 15 20.49 -16.24 5.85
CA LEU A 15 21.21 -16.25 7.11
C LEU A 15 22.57 -16.92 6.88
N ALA A 16 23.62 -16.23 7.31
CA ALA A 16 25.02 -16.59 7.16
C ALA A 16 25.36 -17.96 7.78
N GLY A 17 26.21 -18.71 7.09
CA GLY A 17 26.86 -19.92 7.58
C GLY A 17 28.13 -20.17 6.78
N SER A 18 29.26 -19.66 7.27
CA SER A 18 30.59 -19.75 6.68
C SER A 18 31.16 -21.16 6.74
N ALA A 19 31.80 -21.61 5.65
CA ALA A 19 32.78 -22.68 5.70
C ALA A 19 33.94 -22.42 4.70
N LEU A 20 35.14 -22.48 5.27
CA LEU A 20 36.50 -22.35 4.73
C LEU A 20 36.72 -22.68 3.24
N ALA A 21 37.43 -21.78 2.55
CA ALA A 21 38.51 -22.15 1.63
C ALA A 21 39.59 -21.06 1.66
N GLN A 22 40.79 -21.46 2.08
CA GLN A 22 42.01 -20.65 2.07
C GLN A 22 42.55 -20.54 0.64
N SER A 23 43.15 -19.40 0.29
CA SER A 23 44.55 -19.30 -0.18
C SER A 23 44.79 -18.02 -0.99
N ALA A 24 46.04 -17.56 -0.95
CA ALA A 24 46.67 -16.43 -1.65
C ALA A 24 46.57 -15.04 -1.00
N LEU A 25 47.65 -14.71 -0.27
CA LEU A 25 48.17 -13.35 -0.10
C LEU A 25 48.18 -12.64 -1.46
N ASN A 26 47.45 -11.54 -1.57
CA ASN A 26 47.75 -10.46 -2.51
C ASN A 26 47.85 -9.17 -1.70
N PRO A 27 49.05 -8.66 -1.39
CA PRO A 27 49.21 -7.41 -0.66
C PRO A 27 49.35 -6.24 -1.64
N HIS A 28 48.58 -6.16 -2.72
CA HIS A 28 48.60 -5.00 -3.63
C HIS A 28 47.18 -4.66 -4.07
N SER A 29 46.87 -3.36 -4.06
CA SER A 29 45.58 -2.73 -4.42
C SER A 29 44.58 -2.54 -3.28
N LYS A 30 44.99 -1.86 -2.19
CA LYS A 30 44.04 -0.96 -1.51
C LYS A 30 43.89 0.28 -2.41
N ALA A 31 43.26 0.10 -3.57
CA ALA A 31 42.73 1.21 -4.32
C ALA A 31 41.65 1.79 -3.42
N SER A 32 41.94 2.93 -2.79
CA SER A 32 40.91 3.74 -2.18
C SER A 32 39.90 4.03 -3.29
N SER A 33 38.73 3.39 -3.24
CA SER A 33 37.59 3.92 -3.98
C SER A 33 37.50 5.39 -3.62
N PRO A 34 37.46 6.31 -4.61
CA PRO A 34 37.22 7.71 -4.30
C PRO A 34 35.96 7.80 -3.45
N ALA A 35 35.98 8.66 -2.44
CA ALA A 35 34.79 8.90 -1.62
C ALA A 35 33.61 9.20 -2.56
N PRO A 36 32.42 8.63 -2.33
CA PRO A 36 31.25 8.88 -3.16
C PRO A 36 31.03 10.38 -3.31
N ASP A 37 30.69 10.82 -4.52
CA ASP A 37 30.35 12.22 -4.76
C ASP A 37 29.21 12.64 -3.79
N PRO A 38 29.39 13.69 -2.98
CA PRO A 38 28.39 14.11 -2.00
C PRO A 38 27.04 14.46 -2.65
N GLU A 39 27.03 14.87 -3.92
CA GLU A 39 25.80 15.15 -4.66
C GLU A 39 25.03 13.86 -5.01
N ILE A 40 25.74 12.80 -5.41
CA ILE A 40 25.15 11.48 -5.66
C ILE A 40 24.51 10.94 -4.39
N THR A 41 25.23 10.96 -3.26
CA THR A 41 24.69 10.48 -1.98
C THR A 41 23.45 11.28 -1.53
N ARG A 42 23.43 12.58 -1.78
CA ARG A 42 22.26 13.43 -1.49
C ARG A 42 21.06 13.03 -2.35
N LEU A 43 21.25 12.88 -3.66
CA LEU A 43 20.17 12.48 -4.58
C LEU A 43 19.63 11.09 -4.24
N GLU A 44 20.50 10.14 -3.90
CA GLU A 44 20.09 8.80 -3.44
C GLU A 44 19.24 8.86 -2.17
N THR A 45 19.61 9.73 -1.22
CA THR A 45 18.85 9.92 0.02
C THR A 45 17.45 10.47 -0.28
N VAL A 46 17.33 11.48 -1.14
CA VAL A 46 16.04 12.04 -1.55
C VAL A 46 15.22 11.02 -2.33
N LEU A 47 15.84 10.27 -3.24
CA LEU A 47 15.19 9.20 -3.99
C LEU A 47 14.62 8.12 -3.05
N ASN A 48 15.38 7.74 -2.02
CA ASN A 48 14.91 6.79 -1.00
C ASN A 48 13.69 7.32 -0.25
N HIS A 49 13.70 8.61 0.12
CA HIS A 49 12.53 9.24 0.73
C HIS A 49 11.32 9.21 -0.20
N VAL A 50 11.48 9.59 -1.48
CA VAL A 50 10.39 9.57 -2.47
C VAL A 50 9.84 8.15 -2.64
N ASN A 51 10.70 7.13 -2.67
CA ASN A 51 10.27 5.73 -2.74
C ASN A 51 9.47 5.30 -1.50
N GLN A 52 9.92 5.68 -0.31
CA GLN A 52 9.22 5.38 0.94
C GLN A 52 7.84 6.05 0.97
N GLU A 53 7.77 7.32 0.57
CA GLU A 53 6.52 8.06 0.52
C GLU A 53 5.56 7.46 -0.52
N GLN A 54 6.08 7.09 -1.70
CA GLN A 54 5.28 6.46 -2.74
C GLN A 54 4.66 5.14 -2.25
N GLN A 55 5.43 4.34 -1.51
CA GLN A 55 4.91 3.11 -0.88
C GLN A 55 3.84 3.44 0.17
N ALA A 56 4.07 4.45 1.02
CA ALA A 56 3.10 4.85 2.06
C ALA A 56 1.77 5.34 1.44
N VAL A 57 1.84 6.18 0.42
CA VAL A 57 0.66 6.68 -0.32
C VAL A 57 -0.10 5.53 -0.97
N TYR A 58 0.61 4.56 -1.54
CA TYR A 58 -0.02 3.36 -2.11
C TYR A 58 -0.76 2.55 -1.02
N GLN A 59 -0.13 2.31 0.13
CA GLN A 59 -0.78 1.59 1.23
C GLN A 59 -2.02 2.34 1.75
N GLN A 60 -1.94 3.67 1.86
CA GLN A 60 -3.08 4.48 2.28
C GLN A 60 -4.22 4.44 1.24
N PHE A 61 -3.89 4.40 -0.04
CA PHE A 61 -4.87 4.26 -1.11
C PHE A 61 -5.64 2.93 -0.97
N GLU A 62 -4.94 1.81 -0.80
CA GLU A 62 -5.56 0.50 -0.59
C GLU A 62 -6.47 0.51 0.66
N MET A 63 -5.98 1.04 1.78
CA MET A 63 -6.77 1.15 3.00
C MET A 63 -8.05 1.98 2.80
N THR A 64 -7.95 3.12 2.11
CA THR A 64 -9.10 4.02 1.85
C THR A 64 -10.09 3.37 0.86
N GLN A 65 -9.57 2.62 -0.11
CA GLN A 65 -10.40 1.86 -1.05
C GLN A 65 -11.23 0.81 -0.32
N GLU A 66 -10.62 0.09 0.62
CA GLU A 66 -11.31 -0.91 1.44
C GLU A 66 -12.40 -0.28 2.31
N LEU A 67 -12.12 0.86 2.95
CA LEU A 67 -13.14 1.61 3.72
C LEU A 67 -14.34 1.98 2.85
N ARG A 68 -14.09 2.53 1.66
CA ARG A 68 -15.15 2.85 0.69
C ARG A 68 -15.92 1.61 0.26
N ARG A 69 -15.24 0.50 0.00
CA ARG A 69 -15.87 -0.76 -0.40
C ARG A 69 -16.79 -1.28 0.70
N ASN A 70 -16.37 -1.19 1.96
CA ASN A 70 -17.17 -1.64 3.10
C ASN A 70 -18.47 -0.83 3.22
N GLU A 71 -18.41 0.50 3.14
CA GLU A 71 -19.63 1.34 3.15
C GLU A 71 -20.61 0.97 2.02
N ILE A 72 -20.10 0.68 0.82
CA ILE A 72 -20.92 0.25 -0.32
C ILE A 72 -21.48 -1.16 -0.09
N GLN A 73 -20.70 -2.09 0.44
CA GLN A 73 -21.15 -3.47 0.69
C GLN A 73 -22.19 -3.55 1.80
N GLU A 74 -22.05 -2.75 2.85
CA GLU A 74 -23.09 -2.61 3.88
C GLU A 74 -24.39 -1.99 3.33
N SER A 75 -24.40 -1.48 2.10
CA SER A 75 -25.60 -0.96 1.42
C SER A 75 -26.46 -2.06 0.80
N TYR A 76 -25.93 -3.29 0.69
CA TYR A 76 -26.74 -4.43 0.33
C TYR A 76 -27.49 -4.92 1.56
N PRO A 77 -28.83 -4.83 1.59
CA PRO A 77 -29.58 -5.47 2.65
C PRO A 77 -29.29 -6.97 2.65
N GLN A 78 -28.64 -7.46 3.70
CA GLN A 78 -28.73 -8.87 4.12
C GLN A 78 -30.18 -9.29 4.45
N THR A 79 -31.17 -8.42 4.26
CA THR A 79 -32.59 -8.66 4.52
C THR A 79 -33.38 -9.17 3.30
N ILE A 80 -32.73 -9.60 2.22
CA ILE A 80 -33.37 -10.44 1.16
C ILE A 80 -32.74 -11.83 1.10
N GLN A 81 -32.27 -12.35 2.24
CA GLN A 81 -32.18 -13.80 2.43
C GLN A 81 -33.35 -14.23 3.30
N ALA A 82 -34.05 -15.24 2.78
CA ALA A 82 -35.27 -15.84 3.29
C ALA A 82 -35.23 -16.16 4.80
N PRO A 83 -36.40 -16.31 5.45
CA PRO A 83 -36.51 -16.36 6.91
C PRO A 83 -36.07 -17.74 7.42
N SER A 84 -34.78 -17.93 7.71
CA SER A 84 -34.29 -18.90 8.69
C SER A 84 -32.77 -18.90 8.67
N THR A 85 -32.13 -18.20 9.60
CA THR A 85 -31.08 -18.75 10.45
C THR A 85 -30.58 -17.69 11.43
N ILE A 86 -30.41 -18.15 12.66
CA ILE A 86 -29.97 -17.41 13.85
C ILE A 86 -28.45 -17.16 13.73
N VAL A 87 -27.97 -16.11 14.42
CA VAL A 87 -26.56 -15.82 14.83
C VAL A 87 -25.81 -14.93 13.83
N GLN A 88 -25.21 -13.76 14.14
CA GLN A 88 -24.85 -13.09 15.41
C GLN A 88 -24.66 -11.59 15.11
N GLY A 89 -25.30 -10.71 15.89
CA GLY A 89 -25.09 -9.26 15.76
C GLY A 89 -26.24 -8.41 16.28
N SER A 90 -26.77 -8.75 17.47
CA SER A 90 -27.76 -7.93 18.20
C SER A 90 -29.07 -7.60 17.46
N TYR A 91 -29.79 -8.62 17.03
CA TYR A 91 -31.25 -8.54 16.85
C TYR A 91 -31.87 -9.70 17.63
N VAL A 92 -32.30 -9.39 18.84
CA VAL A 92 -33.01 -10.28 19.73
C VAL A 92 -34.33 -10.67 19.06
N VAL A 93 -34.47 -11.94 18.69
CA VAL A 93 -35.75 -12.57 18.35
C VAL A 93 -36.48 -12.79 19.67
N GLY A 94 -36.98 -11.68 20.23
CA GLY A 94 -37.94 -11.61 21.33
C GLY A 94 -39.05 -10.71 20.82
N GLY A 95 -40.31 -11.07 21.09
CA GLY A 95 -41.49 -10.48 20.42
C GLY A 95 -41.47 -8.95 20.33
N LEU A 96 -42.24 -8.44 19.35
CA LEU A 96 -42.46 -7.04 18.92
C LEU A 96 -42.69 -5.98 20.03
N LYS A 97 -42.65 -6.35 21.31
CA LYS A 97 -42.84 -5.51 22.47
C LYS A 97 -41.54 -4.80 22.93
N ASP A 98 -40.37 -5.42 22.74
CA ASP A 98 -39.12 -4.92 23.33
C ASP A 98 -38.11 -4.36 22.31
N ASN A 99 -38.42 -4.40 21.01
CA ASN A 99 -37.57 -3.84 19.95
C ASN A 99 -38.43 -3.22 18.84
N PRO A 100 -38.84 -1.94 18.99
CA PRO A 100 -39.68 -1.28 17.99
C PRO A 100 -38.95 -1.22 16.63
N PRO A 101 -39.68 -1.24 15.51
CA PRO A 101 -39.08 -1.02 14.19
C PRO A 101 -38.23 0.26 14.18
N PRO A 102 -37.06 0.26 13.51
CA PRO A 102 -36.21 1.43 13.46
C PRO A 102 -36.95 2.61 12.84
N SER A 103 -36.77 3.81 13.41
CA SER A 103 -37.42 5.04 12.94
C SER A 103 -37.06 5.31 11.48
N TYR A 104 -38.04 5.72 10.67
CA TYR A 104 -37.81 6.11 9.28
C TYR A 104 -36.78 7.25 9.19
N ASP A 105 -36.91 8.27 10.04
CA ASP A 105 -36.02 9.43 10.04
C ASP A 105 -34.59 9.04 10.40
N ASP A 106 -34.41 8.07 11.31
CA ASP A 106 -33.09 7.56 11.68
C ASP A 106 -32.44 6.79 10.53
N ASN A 107 -33.22 5.99 9.79
CA ASN A 107 -32.73 5.29 8.60
C ASN A 107 -32.34 6.27 7.47
N VAL A 108 -33.15 7.30 7.23
CA VAL A 108 -32.84 8.34 6.24
C VAL A 108 -31.58 9.12 6.63
N ARG A 109 -31.42 9.45 7.92
CA ARG A 109 -30.22 10.10 8.44
C ARG A 109 -28.98 9.22 8.24
N LEU A 110 -29.05 7.94 8.63
CA LEU A 110 -27.97 6.97 8.46
C LEU A 110 -27.55 6.83 6.99
N LEU A 111 -28.52 6.76 6.08
CA LEU A 111 -28.25 6.65 4.64
C LEU A 111 -27.52 7.90 4.11
N ARG A 112 -27.91 9.09 4.57
CA ARG A 112 -27.25 10.34 4.20
C ARG A 112 -25.81 10.38 4.70
N GLU A 113 -25.60 10.12 5.99
CA GLU A 113 -24.26 10.12 6.61
C GLU A 113 -23.34 9.10 5.91
N ARG A 114 -23.85 7.93 5.53
CA ARG A 114 -23.10 6.97 4.73
C ARG A 114 -22.71 7.52 3.37
N GLN A 115 -23.66 8.14 2.66
CA GLN A 115 -23.39 8.72 1.34
C GLN A 115 -22.31 9.80 1.42
N GLU A 116 -22.31 10.60 2.48
CA GLU A 116 -21.27 11.59 2.78
C GLU A 116 -19.90 10.90 2.99
N ARG A 117 -19.82 9.83 3.80
CA ARG A 117 -18.57 9.07 3.98
C ARG A 117 -18.03 8.48 2.68
N ILE A 118 -18.90 7.92 1.84
CA ILE A 118 -18.51 7.40 0.52
C ILE A 118 -17.92 8.50 -0.37
N GLN A 119 -18.53 9.70 -0.36
CA GLN A 119 -18.02 10.85 -1.10
C GLN A 119 -16.66 11.28 -0.57
N GLN A 120 -16.51 11.41 0.74
CA GLN A 120 -15.24 11.76 1.38
C GLN A 120 -14.12 10.78 1.01
N TYR A 121 -14.36 9.47 1.14
CA TYR A 121 -13.35 8.48 0.74
C TYR A 121 -13.02 8.54 -0.75
N THR A 122 -13.98 8.93 -1.60
CA THR A 122 -13.72 9.11 -3.04
C THR A 122 -12.80 10.30 -3.30
N GLU A 123 -13.00 11.42 -2.61
CA GLU A 123 -12.12 12.58 -2.68
C GLU A 123 -10.72 12.27 -2.17
N ASP A 124 -10.62 11.55 -1.05
CA ASP A 124 -9.33 11.10 -0.49
C ASP A 124 -8.57 10.19 -1.47
N LEU A 125 -9.25 9.24 -2.13
CA LEU A 125 -8.65 8.40 -3.16
C LEU A 125 -8.11 9.22 -4.34
N ASN A 126 -8.84 10.23 -4.80
CA ASN A 126 -8.40 11.11 -5.88
C ASN A 126 -7.14 11.89 -5.49
N ARG A 127 -7.09 12.40 -4.25
CA ARG A 127 -5.92 13.10 -3.71
C ARG A 127 -4.71 12.18 -3.59
N LEU A 128 -4.90 10.96 -3.09
CA LEU A 128 -3.83 9.97 -2.97
C LEU A 128 -3.28 9.57 -4.34
N TYR A 129 -4.16 9.39 -5.33
CA TYR A 129 -3.76 9.13 -6.71
C TYR A 129 -2.91 10.29 -7.29
N ALA A 130 -3.37 11.53 -7.13
CA ALA A 130 -2.62 12.71 -7.59
C ALA A 130 -1.24 12.80 -6.94
N ARG A 131 -1.15 12.56 -5.63
CA ARG A 131 0.12 12.54 -4.89
C ARG A 131 1.05 11.43 -5.38
N TYR A 132 0.52 10.23 -5.63
CA TYR A 132 1.31 9.12 -6.16
C TYR A 132 1.92 9.46 -7.52
N ALA A 133 1.14 10.10 -8.41
CA ALA A 133 1.61 10.55 -9.72
C ALA A 133 2.69 11.63 -9.60
N GLU A 134 2.49 12.61 -8.71
CA GLU A 134 3.47 13.66 -8.41
C GLU A 134 4.82 13.06 -7.97
N LEU A 135 4.80 12.12 -7.02
CA LEU A 135 6.01 11.42 -6.57
C LEU A 135 6.67 10.62 -7.69
N GLY A 136 5.88 10.06 -8.61
CA GLY A 136 6.38 9.38 -9.81
C GLY A 136 7.16 10.32 -10.73
N GLU A 137 6.70 11.55 -10.93
CA GLU A 137 7.43 12.56 -11.72
C GLU A 137 8.69 13.04 -11.01
N GLN A 138 8.63 13.29 -9.69
CA GLN A 138 9.81 13.65 -8.90
C GLN A 138 10.90 12.59 -8.97
N LYS A 139 10.50 11.30 -8.87
CA LYS A 139 11.40 10.16 -8.99
C LYS A 139 12.11 10.12 -10.34
N LYS A 140 11.41 10.39 -11.44
CA LYS A 140 12.02 10.42 -12.78
C LYS A 140 13.11 11.49 -12.86
N VAL A 141 12.80 12.72 -12.42
CA VAL A 141 13.76 13.84 -12.41
C VAL A 141 15.01 13.50 -11.60
N LEU A 142 14.85 12.88 -10.42
CA LEU A 142 15.99 12.47 -9.58
C LEU A 142 16.86 11.40 -10.25
N LEU A 143 16.23 10.44 -10.93
CA LEU A 143 16.95 9.39 -11.66
C LEU A 143 17.71 9.96 -12.86
N ASP A 144 17.10 10.89 -13.60
CA ASP A 144 17.74 11.57 -14.72
C ASP A 144 18.97 12.36 -14.24
N GLN A 145 18.84 13.12 -13.15
CA GLN A 145 19.97 13.83 -12.53
C GLN A 145 21.10 12.87 -12.13
N LEU A 146 20.77 11.76 -11.47
CA LEU A 146 21.74 10.75 -11.05
C LEU A 146 22.45 10.12 -12.26
N MET A 147 21.73 9.85 -13.34
CA MET A 147 22.33 9.34 -14.58
C MET A 147 23.29 10.32 -15.24
N GLU A 148 22.96 11.62 -15.26
CA GLU A 148 23.84 12.66 -15.80
C GLU A 148 25.12 12.82 -14.96
N LEU A 149 24.99 12.80 -13.62
CA LEU A 149 26.14 12.83 -12.70
C LEU A 149 27.06 11.62 -12.88
N VAL A 150 26.50 10.41 -13.00
CA VAL A 150 27.31 9.19 -13.22
C VAL A 150 28.00 9.18 -14.58
N ARG A 151 27.37 9.76 -15.63
CA ARG A 151 27.94 9.85 -16.99
C ARG A 151 29.04 10.90 -17.12
N THR A 152 29.05 11.90 -16.24
CA THR A 152 30.01 13.00 -16.27
C THR A 152 30.98 12.82 -15.10
N PRO A 153 31.94 11.86 -15.18
CA PRO A 153 32.90 11.68 -14.10
C PRO A 153 33.64 13.00 -13.88
N ALA A 154 33.65 13.46 -12.63
CA ALA A 154 34.29 14.69 -12.21
C ALA A 154 35.69 14.80 -12.85
N LYS A 155 35.92 15.91 -13.55
CA LYS A 155 37.18 16.22 -14.23
C LYS A 155 38.27 16.62 -13.25
#